data_AF-A0A2D1U9U6-F1
#
_entry.id   AF-A0A2D1U9U6-F1
#
_cell.length_a   1.000
_cell.length_b   1.000
_cell.length_c   1.000
_cell.angle_alpha   90.00
_cell.angle_beta   90.00
_cell.angle_gamma   90.00
#
_symmetry.space_group_name_H-M   'P 1'
#
loop_
_entity.id
_entity.type
_entity.pdbx_description
1 polymer ?
#
loop_
_entity_poly.entity_id
_entity_poly.type
_entity_poly.pdbx_seq_one_letter_code
_entity_poly.pdbx_strand_id
1 'polypeptide(L)'
;MQEPFDIQIGDIDYAIFPEGNDTYVIYKNGKEYAHIQKDTDLQWLRLDLETAIPVFETDEEINSIGREIMAYVPEDNEEEDEDLD
;
A
#
# COMPACT_ATOMS: atom_id res chain seq x y z
N MET A 1 0.38 11.86 7.06
CA MET A 1 -0.44 10.91 6.28
C MET A 1 0.21 10.83 4.92
N GLN A 2 0.49 9.62 4.46
CA GLN A 2 1.08 9.39 3.13
C GLN A 2 0.00 9.61 2.08
N GLU A 3 0.34 10.28 0.98
CA GLU A 3 -0.57 10.47 -0.15
C GLU A 3 -0.82 9.13 -0.86
N PRO A 4 -1.97 8.95 -1.54
CA PRO A 4 -2.19 7.79 -2.38
C PRO A 4 -1.12 7.69 -3.48
N PHE A 5 -0.74 6.46 -3.82
CA PHE A 5 0.31 6.19 -4.79
C PHE A 5 0.01 4.91 -5.56
N ASP A 6 0.64 4.77 -6.72
CA ASP A 6 0.51 3.58 -7.56
C ASP A 6 1.73 2.67 -7.38
N ILE A 7 1.49 1.36 -7.44
CA ILE A 7 2.53 0.32 -7.53
C ILE A 7 2.20 -0.62 -8.67
N GLN A 8 3.23 -1.24 -9.24
CA GLN A 8 3.09 -2.20 -10.33
C GLN A 8 3.73 -3.52 -9.96
N ILE A 9 2.97 -4.62 -10.06
CA ILE A 9 3.46 -5.97 -9.80
C ILE A 9 3.22 -6.81 -11.05
N GLY A 10 4.30 -7.11 -11.78
CA GLY A 10 4.21 -7.74 -13.10
C GLY A 10 3.47 -6.83 -14.08
N ASP A 11 2.38 -7.33 -14.67
CA ASP A 11 1.53 -6.60 -15.62
C ASP A 11 0.27 -5.99 -14.96
N ILE A 12 0.24 -5.90 -13.63
CA ILE A 12 -0.93 -5.43 -12.89
C ILE A 12 -0.60 -4.13 -12.16
N ASP A 13 -1.42 -3.10 -12.40
CA ASP A 13 -1.36 -1.83 -11.70
C ASP A 13 -2.30 -1.82 -10.50
N TYR A 14 -1.77 -1.39 -9.36
CA TYR A 14 -2.50 -1.21 -8.12
C TYR A 14 -2.40 0.24 -7.65
N ALA A 15 -3.53 0.82 -7.27
CA ALA A 15 -3.56 2.10 -6.57
C ALA A 15 -3.74 1.84 -5.07
N ILE A 16 -2.88 2.48 -4.27
CA ILE A 16 -2.77 2.29 -2.83
C ILE A 16 -3.23 3.56 -2.12
N PHE A 17 -4.20 3.41 -1.24
CA PHE A 17 -4.77 4.51 -0.45
C PHE A 17 -4.48 4.25 1.04
N PRO A 18 -3.50 4.95 1.64
CA PRO A 18 -3.21 4.84 3.06
C PRO A 18 -4.35 5.45 3.90
N GLU A 19 -4.96 4.66 4.78
CA GLU A 19 -6.03 5.11 5.70
C GLU A 19 -5.48 5.44 7.10
N GLY A 20 -4.22 5.08 7.37
CA GLY A 20 -3.58 5.20 8.68
C GLY A 20 -3.67 3.91 9.50
N ASN A 21 -2.99 3.89 10.66
CA ASN A 21 -2.87 2.70 11.52
C ASN A 21 -2.39 1.44 10.75
N ASP A 22 -1.45 1.66 9.84
CA ASP A 22 -0.90 0.64 8.94
C ASP A 22 -1.95 -0.10 8.09
N THR A 23 -3.09 0.55 7.84
CA THR A 23 -4.18 0.06 6.99
C THR A 23 -4.17 0.79 5.64
N TYR A 24 -4.43 0.02 4.58
CA TYR A 24 -4.41 0.49 3.19
C TYR A 24 -5.60 -0.08 2.42
N VAL A 25 -6.25 0.74 1.60
CA VAL A 25 -7.24 0.31 0.62
C VAL A 25 -6.56 0.15 -0.73
N ILE A 26 -6.80 -0.99 -1.35
CA ILE A 26 -6.14 -1.40 -2.59
C ILE A 26 -7.16 -1.43 -3.71
N TYR A 27 -6.84 -0.73 -4.80
CA TYR A 27 -7.57 -0.83 -6.06
C TYR A 27 -6.71 -1.58 -7.07
N LYS A 28 -7.28 -2.53 -7.78
CA LYS A 28 -6.63 -3.32 -8.84
C LYS A 28 -7.32 -3.02 -10.17
N ASN A 29 -6.57 -2.50 -11.14
CA ASN A 29 -7.13 -2.10 -12.44
C ASN A 29 -8.37 -1.18 -12.31
N GLY A 30 -8.31 -0.21 -11.38
CA GLY A 30 -9.38 0.76 -11.15
C GLY A 30 -10.62 0.24 -10.41
N LYS A 31 -10.57 -0.97 -9.84
CA LYS A 31 -11.65 -1.52 -9.00
C LYS A 31 -11.15 -1.80 -7.60
N GLU A 32 -11.97 -1.51 -6.59
CA GLU A 32 -11.68 -1.85 -5.20
C GLU A 32 -11.44 -3.36 -5.10
N TYR A 33 -10.29 -3.73 -4.52
CA TYR A 33 -9.80 -5.10 -4.52
C TYR A 33 -9.75 -5.67 -3.10
N ALA A 34 -9.08 -4.99 -2.19
CA ALA A 34 -8.89 -5.46 -0.83
C ALA A 34 -8.59 -4.30 0.12
N HIS A 35 -8.90 -4.51 1.39
CA HIS A 35 -8.36 -3.69 2.47
C HIS A 35 -7.31 -4.55 3.17
N ILE A 36 -6.15 -3.99 3.46
CA ILE A 36 -5.04 -4.73 4.06
C ILE A 36 -4.47 -3.98 5.26
N GLN A 37 -3.95 -4.73 6.22
CA GLN A 37 -3.25 -4.21 7.37
C GLN A 37 -1.88 -4.89 7.49
N LYS A 38 -0.85 -4.09 7.79
CA LYS A 38 0.46 -4.64 8.13
C LYS A 38 0.38 -5.36 9.48
N ASP A 39 0.78 -6.62 9.52
CA ASP A 39 0.88 -7.40 10.76
C ASP A 39 2.34 -7.52 11.20
N THR A 40 3.21 -7.96 10.28
CA THR A 40 4.67 -7.96 10.46
C THR A 40 5.36 -7.44 9.21
N ASP A 41 6.69 -7.38 9.19
CA ASP A 41 7.43 -6.96 8.00
C ASP A 41 7.28 -7.91 6.81
N LEU A 42 6.90 -9.17 7.06
CA LEU A 42 6.75 -10.20 6.02
C LEU A 42 5.30 -10.63 5.80
N GLN A 43 4.39 -10.23 6.68
CA GLN A 43 3.00 -10.68 6.66
C GLN A 43 2.03 -9.50 6.68
N TRP A 44 1.13 -9.55 5.72
CA TRP A 44 0.04 -8.61 5.54
C TRP A 44 -1.27 -9.37 5.60
N LEU A 45 -2.24 -8.82 6.33
CA LEU A 45 -3.55 -9.43 6.54
C LEU A 45 -4.59 -8.69 5.72
N ARG A 46 -5.47 -9.43 5.05
CA ARG A 46 -6.67 -8.85 4.47
C ARG A 46 -7.65 -8.53 5.59
N LEU A 47 -8.34 -7.40 5.48
CA LEU A 47 -9.46 -7.05 6.34
C LEU A 47 -10.77 -7.43 5.64
N ASP A 48 -11.70 -7.98 6.40
CA ASP A 48 -13.07 -8.19 5.93
C ASP A 48 -13.75 -6.86 5.63
N LEU A 49 -14.32 -6.71 4.43
CA LEU A 49 -14.87 -5.43 3.95
C LEU A 49 -16.11 -4.96 4.74
N GLU A 50 -16.85 -5.89 5.38
CA GLU A 50 -18.05 -5.56 6.14
C GLU A 50 -17.75 -5.25 7.61
N THR A 51 -16.80 -5.99 8.19
CA THR A 51 -16.53 -5.97 9.63
C THR A 51 -15.21 -5.31 10.00
N ALA A 52 -14.33 -5.04 9.03
CA ALA A 52 -12.96 -4.56 9.21
C ALA A 52 -12.10 -5.47 10.11
N ILE A 53 -12.46 -6.75 10.22
CA ILE A 53 -11.73 -7.73 11.04
C ILE A 53 -10.62 -8.38 10.19
N PRO A 54 -9.40 -8.55 10.73
CA PRO A 54 -8.35 -9.29 10.04
C PRO A 54 -8.74 -10.75 9.74
N VAL A 55 -8.63 -11.11 8.47
CA VAL A 55 -8.80 -12.47 7.98
C VAL A 55 -7.43 -13.15 8.01
N PHE A 56 -7.30 -14.16 8.87
CA PHE A 56 -6.06 -14.91 9.04
C PHE A 56 -5.93 -15.99 7.97
N GLU A 57 -5.56 -15.58 6.77
CA GLU A 57 -5.21 -16.46 5.65
C GLU A 57 -3.87 -16.02 5.03
N THR A 58 -3.14 -16.97 4.46
CA THR A 58 -1.94 -16.65 3.68
C THR A 58 -2.36 -16.25 2.28
N ASP A 59 -2.10 -15.00 1.92
CA ASP A 59 -2.35 -14.48 0.58
C ASP A 59 -1.04 -13.91 0.01
N GLU A 60 -0.45 -14.65 -0.93
CA GLU A 60 0.84 -14.31 -1.54
C GLU A 60 0.77 -12.99 -2.33
N GLU A 61 -0.39 -12.68 -2.92
CA GLU A 61 -0.59 -11.43 -3.64
C GLU A 61 -0.60 -10.25 -2.66
N ILE A 62 -1.34 -10.38 -1.55
CA ILE A 62 -1.41 -9.36 -0.50
C ILE A 62 -0.03 -9.12 0.14
N ASN A 63 0.73 -10.19 0.40
CA ASN A 63 2.11 -10.06 0.89
C ASN A 63 3.04 -9.40 -0.14
N SER A 64 2.80 -9.62 -1.44
CA SER A 64 3.58 -8.96 -2.49
C SER A 64 3.25 -7.47 -2.59
N ILE A 65 1.97 -7.10 -2.54
CA ILE A 65 1.51 -5.71 -2.44
C ILE A 65 2.15 -5.04 -1.22
N GLY A 66 2.09 -5.67 -0.06
CA GLY A 66 2.67 -5.15 1.17
C GLY A 66 4.18 -4.90 1.09
N ARG A 67 4.93 -5.76 0.38
CA ARG A 67 6.36 -5.54 0.14
C ARG A 67 6.62 -4.31 -0.72
N GLU A 68 5.85 -4.12 -1.79
CA GLU A 68 5.98 -2.93 -2.63
C GLU A 68 5.58 -1.65 -1.88
N ILE A 69 4.56 -1.70 -1.02
CA ILE A 69 4.20 -0.57 -0.14
C ILE A 69 5.38 -0.18 0.76
N MET A 70 6.10 -1.15 1.33
CA MET A 70 7.28 -0.87 2.17
C MET A 70 8.49 -0.39 1.37
N ALA A 71 8.60 -0.80 0.10
CA ALA A 71 9.66 -0.36 -0.80
C ALA A 71 9.38 1.00 -1.43
N TYR A 72 8.13 1.46 -1.42
CA TYR A 72 7.74 2.75 -1.95
C TYR A 72 8.41 3.88 -1.14
N VAL A 73 9.31 4.59 -1.81
CA VAL A 73 9.86 5.85 -1.34
C VAL A 73 9.12 6.94 -2.11
N PRO A 74 8.33 7.80 -1.46
CA PRO A 74 7.76 8.95 -2.14
C PRO A 74 8.91 9.72 -2.77
N GLU A 75 8.80 10.07 -4.06
CA GLU A 75 9.73 11.01 -4.65
C GLU A 75 9.60 12.30 -3.85
N ASP A 76 10.61 12.59 -3.02
CA ASP A 76 10.77 13.88 -2.38
C ASP A 76 10.70 14.88 -3.52
N ASN A 77 9.70 15.77 -3.46
CA ASN A 77 9.70 16.96 -4.28
C ASN A 77 11.01 17.67 -3.89
N GLU A 78 12.07 17.51 -4.70
CA GLU A 78 13.29 18.29 -4.60
C GLU A 78 12.87 19.75 -4.81
N GLU A 79 12.40 20.41 -3.74
CA GLU A 79 12.43 21.85 -3.68
C GLU A 79 13.91 22.20 -3.59
N GLU A 80 14.43 22.58 -4.75
CA GLU A 80 15.72 23.22 -4.97
C GLU A 80 15.91 24.38 -3.99
N ASP A 81 16.45 24.13 -2.79
CA ASP A 81 17.18 25.15 -2.06
C ASP A 81 18.60 25.23 -2.65
N GLU A 82 18.69 25.75 -3.88
CA GLU A 82 19.89 26.46 -4.34
C GLU A 82 20.05 27.71 -3.45
N ASP A 83 20.58 27.54 -2.25
CA ASP A 83 21.21 28.65 -1.51
C ASP A 83 22.46 29.07 -2.31
N LEU A 84 22.23 29.97 -3.27
CA LEU A 84 23.25 30.80 -3.90
C LEU A 84 23.86 31.75 -2.83
N ASP A 85 25.06 31.44 -2.34
CA ASP A 85 25.98 32.42 -1.76
C ASP A 85 27.45 32.11 -2.10
#